data_AF-A0A315Y7C9-F1
#
_entry.id   AF-A0A315Y7C9-F1
#
_cell.length_a   1.000
_cell.length_b   1.000
_cell.length_c   1.000
_cell.angle_alpha   90.00
_cell.angle_beta   90.00
_cell.angle_gamma   90.00
#
_symmetry.space_group_name_H-M   'P 1'
#
loop_
_entity.id
_entity.type
_entity.pdbx_description
1 polymer ?
#
loop_
_entity_poly.entity_id
_entity_poly.type
_entity_poly.pdbx_seq_one_letter_code
_entity_poly.pdbx_strand_id
1 'polypeptide(L)'
;MNQTDEFYEDMEKCEIPLTHIEKGITDPTLKPIDELYGAADVLSVENAKKHQRNLWLLSFFGTLVAIFFLLYDEAELHWLIFGCIMVILIIFYINKLAERTECHRKYLQYRLLAESLRVQYFLSKAGIDKNVGDIMPWFVKKDVPWIREVLKTVPPVNTNEKRHIINCWIRDQMKYHQKALNRTTIQKQRDKRISRRVLYITLATYIIALLFEIYVFATPGEIHYNLLAPVLKTLNDWGIMLSYSQTEMIRAILKIILGTMSAATLFTGSYYGKMSLSLTIEDHRRMAMLYEKAENKIVQNGGEENEDLILSLAHEFLIENSTWYAYQKKNQPSLTFE
;
A
#
# COMPACT_ATOMS: atom_id res chain seq x y z
N MET A 1 25.40 -8.33 -11.44
CA MET A 1 25.06 -9.55 -10.69
C MET A 1 23.79 -10.11 -11.30
N ASN A 2 23.72 -11.43 -11.54
CA ASN A 2 22.47 -12.02 -12.03
C ASN A 2 21.41 -11.95 -10.93
N GLN A 3 20.13 -11.78 -11.28
CA GLN A 3 19.04 -11.63 -10.30
C GLN A 3 18.86 -12.92 -9.46
N THR A 4 19.17 -14.07 -10.07
CA THR A 4 19.23 -15.37 -9.40
C THR A 4 20.31 -15.38 -8.31
N ASP A 5 21.53 -14.94 -8.63
CA ASP A 5 22.65 -14.90 -7.67
C ASP A 5 22.35 -13.93 -6.53
N GLU A 6 21.75 -12.79 -6.85
CA GLU A 6 21.31 -11.81 -5.85
C GLU A 6 20.29 -12.40 -4.87
N PHE A 7 19.34 -13.21 -5.37
CA PHE A 7 18.37 -13.88 -4.51
C PHE A 7 19.04 -14.90 -3.57
N TYR A 8 19.99 -15.69 -4.07
CA TYR A 8 20.71 -16.66 -3.23
C TYR A 8 21.63 -15.99 -2.20
N GLU A 9 22.27 -14.87 -2.55
CA GLU A 9 23.06 -14.07 -1.62
C GLU A 9 22.17 -13.44 -0.53
N ASP A 10 21.01 -12.90 -0.90
CA ASP A 10 20.03 -12.36 0.04
C ASP A 10 19.46 -13.47 0.95
N MET A 11 19.28 -14.68 0.42
CA MET A 11 18.86 -15.86 1.19
C MET A 11 19.93 -16.29 2.21
N GLU A 12 21.21 -16.31 1.83
CA GLU A 12 22.32 -16.67 2.72
C GLU A 12 22.48 -15.68 3.88
N LYS A 13 22.23 -14.39 3.61
CA LYS A 13 22.28 -13.33 4.62
C LYS A 13 21.02 -13.27 5.50
N CYS A 14 19.99 -14.06 5.22
CA CYS A 14 18.73 -14.00 5.94
C CYS A 14 18.85 -14.69 7.31
N GLU A 15 18.90 -13.90 8.38
CA GLU A 15 18.92 -14.42 9.76
C GLU A 15 17.51 -14.70 10.33
N ILE A 16 16.45 -14.40 9.56
CA ILE A 16 15.06 -14.50 10.00
C ILE A 16 14.57 -15.95 9.81
N PRO A 17 13.84 -16.53 10.78
CA PRO A 17 13.28 -17.87 10.63
C PRO A 17 12.34 -17.94 9.42
N LEU A 18 12.57 -18.95 8.59
CA LEU A 18 11.80 -19.19 7.36
C LEU A 18 10.33 -19.46 7.68
N THR A 19 9.44 -18.98 6.82
CA THR A 19 8.03 -19.35 6.84
C THR A 19 7.84 -20.70 6.15
N HIS A 20 6.93 -21.52 6.66
CA HIS A 20 6.61 -22.82 6.09
C HIS A 20 5.17 -22.80 5.55
N ILE A 21 4.96 -23.41 4.40
CA ILE A 21 3.63 -23.57 3.77
C ILE A 21 2.74 -24.42 4.69
N GLU A 22 3.29 -25.53 5.20
CA GLU A 22 2.60 -26.44 6.12
C GLU A 22 3.50 -26.79 7.32
N LYS A 23 2.89 -26.90 8.51
CA LYS A 23 3.61 -27.33 9.72
C LYS A 23 3.81 -28.84 9.70
N GLY A 24 5.06 -29.30 9.77
CA GLY A 24 5.39 -30.73 9.88
C GLY A 24 5.32 -31.47 8.55
N ILE A 25 6.11 -31.02 7.57
CA ILE A 25 6.21 -31.66 6.25
C ILE A 25 6.70 -33.09 6.44
N THR A 26 5.82 -34.04 6.13
CA THR A 26 6.10 -35.48 6.22
C THR A 26 6.88 -36.02 5.02
N ASP A 27 6.85 -35.30 3.89
CA ASP A 27 7.52 -35.71 2.67
C ASP A 27 8.87 -35.00 2.47
N PRO A 28 10.01 -35.73 2.47
CA PRO A 28 11.34 -35.13 2.27
C PRO A 28 11.50 -34.49 0.90
N THR A 29 10.71 -34.87 -0.11
CA THR A 29 10.81 -34.34 -1.48
C THR A 29 10.17 -32.97 -1.63
N LEU A 30 9.22 -32.60 -0.76
CA LEU A 30 8.57 -31.29 -0.76
C LEU A 30 9.34 -30.23 0.05
N LYS A 31 10.29 -30.68 0.87
CA LYS A 31 11.08 -29.82 1.76
C LYS A 31 11.91 -28.75 1.00
N PRO A 32 12.58 -29.05 -0.13
CA PRO A 32 13.32 -28.02 -0.88
C PRO A 32 12.40 -26.92 -1.44
N ILE A 33 11.17 -27.27 -1.85
CA ILE A 33 10.18 -26.30 -2.35
C ILE A 33 9.78 -25.35 -1.22
N ASP A 34 9.53 -25.92 -0.04
CA ASP A 34 9.09 -25.19 1.15
C ASP A 34 10.18 -24.26 1.72
N GLU A 35 11.44 -24.71 1.76
CA GLU A 35 12.57 -23.87 2.20
C GLU A 35 12.76 -22.67 1.28
N LEU A 36 12.70 -22.89 -0.04
CA LEU A 36 12.82 -21.83 -1.03
C LEU A 36 11.64 -20.87 -1.00
N TYR A 37 10.42 -21.39 -0.80
CA TYR A 37 9.22 -20.60 -0.55
C TYR A 37 9.40 -19.71 0.67
N GLY A 38 9.85 -20.29 1.79
CA GLY A 38 10.02 -19.58 3.05
C GLY A 38 11.02 -18.44 2.94
N ALA A 39 12.11 -18.66 2.21
CA ALA A 39 13.11 -17.64 1.95
C ALA A 39 12.51 -16.49 1.11
N ALA A 40 11.85 -16.84 0.01
CA ALA A 40 11.23 -15.84 -0.88
C ALA A 40 10.14 -15.02 -0.17
N ASP A 41 9.29 -15.66 0.64
CA ASP A 41 8.22 -14.99 1.37
C ASP A 41 8.79 -14.01 2.42
N VAL A 42 9.74 -14.46 3.25
CA VAL A 42 10.38 -13.62 4.28
C VAL A 42 11.11 -12.42 3.66
N LEU A 43 11.93 -12.66 2.62
CA LEU A 43 12.64 -11.59 1.91
C LEU A 43 11.68 -10.61 1.23
N SER A 44 10.53 -11.09 0.72
CA SER A 44 9.51 -10.21 0.14
C SER A 44 8.92 -9.28 1.21
N VAL A 45 8.58 -9.80 2.39
CA VAL A 45 7.99 -9.02 3.48
C VAL A 45 8.98 -8.00 4.03
N GLU A 46 10.26 -8.35 4.14
CA GLU A 46 11.29 -7.42 4.60
C GLU A 46 11.48 -6.26 3.61
N ASN A 47 11.58 -6.57 2.32
CA ASN A 47 11.69 -5.55 1.28
C ASN A 47 10.44 -4.67 1.18
N ALA A 48 9.24 -5.24 1.42
CA ALA A 48 8.00 -4.48 1.51
C ALA A 48 8.05 -3.44 2.66
N LYS A 49 8.51 -3.85 3.84
CA LYS A 49 8.66 -2.96 5.00
C LYS A 49 9.67 -1.84 4.72
N LYS A 50 10.81 -2.16 4.11
CA LYS A 50 11.83 -1.16 3.69
C LYS A 50 11.23 -0.15 2.72
N HIS A 51 10.50 -0.62 1.70
CA HIS A 51 9.84 0.25 0.72
C HIS A 51 8.78 1.15 1.36
N GLN A 52 7.90 0.59 2.18
CA GLN A 52 6.86 1.36 2.91
C GLN A 52 7.47 2.41 3.84
N ARG A 53 8.55 2.07 4.55
CA ARG A 53 9.27 3.02 5.40
C ARG A 53 9.83 4.19 4.58
N ASN A 54 10.41 3.93 3.41
CA ASN A 54 10.93 4.98 2.54
C ASN A 54 9.81 5.90 2.03
N LEU A 55 8.67 5.36 1.60
CA LEU A 55 7.51 6.16 1.19
C LEU A 55 6.96 7.01 2.33
N TRP A 56 6.91 6.45 3.55
CA TRP A 56 6.47 7.19 4.73
C TRP A 56 7.42 8.33 5.07
N LEU A 57 8.74 8.09 5.03
CA LEU A 57 9.76 9.14 5.25
C LEU A 57 9.65 10.25 4.20
N LEU A 58 9.52 9.91 2.91
CA LEU A 58 9.34 10.88 1.84
C LEU A 58 8.08 11.74 2.05
N SER A 59 6.97 11.10 2.44
CA SER A 59 5.71 11.80 2.72
C SER A 59 5.81 12.72 3.95
N PHE A 60 6.49 12.26 5.00
CA PHE A 60 6.72 13.02 6.21
C PHE A 60 7.57 14.27 5.95
N PHE A 61 8.73 14.09 5.31
CA PHE A 61 9.63 15.21 5.00
C PHE A 61 9.02 16.16 3.94
N GLY A 62 8.29 15.64 2.95
CA GLY A 62 7.57 16.48 2.00
C GLY A 62 6.53 17.38 2.69
N THR A 63 5.82 16.85 3.69
CA THR A 63 4.90 17.65 4.51
C THR A 63 5.65 18.69 5.35
N LEU A 64 6.81 18.32 5.90
CA LEU A 64 7.64 19.22 6.69
C LEU A 64 8.15 20.42 5.86
N VAL A 65 8.55 20.21 4.60
CA VAL A 65 8.91 21.30 3.67
C VAL A 65 7.74 22.27 3.50
N ALA A 66 6.52 21.76 3.27
CA ALA A 66 5.35 22.61 3.10
C ALA A 66 5.04 23.44 4.35
N ILE A 67 5.17 22.85 5.54
CA ILE A 67 4.98 23.56 6.81
C ILE A 67 6.06 24.63 7.02
N PHE A 68 7.33 24.30 6.78
CA PHE A 68 8.43 25.27 6.91
C PHE A 68 8.29 26.42 5.92
N PHE A 69 7.85 26.15 4.70
CA PHE A 69 7.57 27.17 3.71
C PHE A 69 6.42 28.10 4.14
N LEU A 70 5.32 27.55 4.67
CA LEU A 70 4.21 28.34 5.20
C LEU A 70 4.63 29.22 6.39
N LEU A 71 5.47 28.70 7.28
CA LEU A 71 6.01 29.46 8.41
C LEU A 71 7.02 30.52 7.98
N TYR A 72 7.82 30.23 6.96
CA TYR A 72 8.74 31.22 6.37
C TYR A 72 7.97 32.41 5.78
N ASP A 73 6.91 32.12 5.02
CA ASP A 73 6.12 33.12 4.30
C ASP A 73 5.25 33.97 5.24
N GLU A 74 4.51 33.34 6.16
CA GLU A 74 3.50 34.03 6.97
C GLU A 74 3.98 34.45 8.37
N ALA A 75 4.99 33.79 8.94
CA ALA A 75 5.53 34.17 10.25
C ALA A 75 6.82 35.01 10.15
N GLU A 76 7.21 35.40 8.93
CA GLU A 76 8.43 36.17 8.64
C GLU A 76 9.71 35.56 9.28
N LEU A 77 9.72 34.24 9.48
CA LEU A 77 10.84 33.52 10.05
C LEU A 77 11.85 33.20 8.96
N HIS A 78 12.61 34.22 8.52
CA HIS A 78 13.51 34.15 7.38
C HIS A 78 14.56 33.02 7.46
N TRP A 79 14.94 32.58 8.67
CA TRP A 79 15.89 31.48 8.87
C TRP A 79 15.33 30.10 8.46
N LEU A 80 14.00 29.93 8.37
CA LEU A 80 13.36 28.67 7.98
C LEU A 80 13.64 28.27 6.53
N ILE A 81 14.10 29.20 5.68
CA ILE A 81 14.51 28.88 4.31
C ILE A 81 15.69 27.88 4.29
N PHE A 82 16.64 28.01 5.23
CA PHE A 82 17.72 27.04 5.40
C PHE A 82 17.17 25.68 5.87
N GLY A 83 16.12 25.69 6.69
CA GLY A 83 15.39 24.49 7.08
C GLY A 83 14.77 23.77 5.88
N CYS A 84 14.11 24.51 4.98
CA CYS A 84 13.56 23.95 3.74
C CYS A 84 14.64 23.29 2.88
N ILE A 85 15.77 23.98 2.67
CA ILE A 85 16.90 23.45 1.88
C ILE A 85 17.44 22.16 2.53
N MET A 86 17.64 22.15 3.85
CA MET A 86 18.11 20.96 4.58
C MET A 86 17.17 19.77 4.42
N VAL A 87 15.85 19.98 4.52
CA VAL A 87 14.87 18.90 4.37
C VAL A 87 14.84 18.38 2.92
N ILE A 88 14.96 19.26 1.92
CA ILE A 88 15.05 18.86 0.51
C ILE A 88 16.29 17.97 0.26
N LEU A 89 17.45 18.33 0.85
CA LEU A 89 18.65 17.50 0.77
C LEU A 89 18.46 16.13 1.41
N ILE A 90 17.75 16.05 2.55
CA ILE A 90 17.40 14.78 3.20
C ILE A 90 16.47 13.94 2.30
N ILE A 91 15.45 14.54 1.70
CA ILE A 91 14.55 13.87 0.74
C ILE A 91 15.35 13.30 -0.42
N PHE A 92 16.24 14.11 -1.01
CA PHE A 92 17.10 13.68 -2.11
C PHE A 92 18.01 12.51 -1.71
N TYR A 93 18.62 12.57 -0.53
CA TYR A 93 19.46 11.50 -0.01
C TYR A 93 18.67 10.20 0.21
N ILE A 94 17.48 10.29 0.81
CA ILE A 94 16.59 9.13 1.02
C ILE A 94 16.18 8.51 -0.32
N ASN A 95 15.81 9.33 -1.31
CA ASN A 95 15.41 8.82 -2.62
C ASN A 95 16.57 8.11 -3.32
N LYS A 96 17.78 8.68 -3.29
CA LYS A 96 18.98 8.05 -3.86
C LYS A 96 19.32 6.73 -3.18
N LEU A 97 19.13 6.63 -1.86
CA LEU A 97 19.31 5.38 -1.13
C LEU A 97 18.23 4.35 -1.52
N ALA A 98 16.98 4.78 -1.65
CA ALA A 98 15.86 3.93 -2.04
C ALA A 98 16.07 3.33 -3.45
N GLU A 99 16.50 4.16 -4.41
CA GLU A 99 16.84 3.72 -5.78
C GLU A 99 17.93 2.65 -5.77
N ARG A 100 19.00 2.85 -4.99
CA ARG A 100 20.10 1.87 -4.89
C ARG A 100 19.69 0.52 -4.32
N THR A 101 18.74 0.51 -3.38
CA THR A 101 18.32 -0.72 -2.71
C THR A 101 17.33 -1.55 -3.53
N GLU A 102 16.71 -0.97 -4.56
CA GLU A 102 15.69 -1.60 -5.41
C GLU A 102 14.62 -2.38 -4.63
N CYS A 103 14.31 -1.97 -3.39
CA CYS A 103 13.45 -2.73 -2.49
C CYS A 103 12.07 -3.02 -3.09
N HIS A 104 11.54 -2.11 -3.91
CA HIS A 104 10.26 -2.32 -4.60
C HIS A 104 10.35 -3.48 -5.60
N ARG A 105 11.39 -3.52 -6.44
CA ARG A 105 11.62 -4.62 -7.39
C ARG A 105 11.78 -5.94 -6.64
N LYS A 106 12.64 -5.97 -5.62
CA LYS A 106 12.89 -7.17 -4.80
C LYS A 106 11.60 -7.67 -4.15
N TYR A 107 10.84 -6.79 -3.52
CA TYR A 107 9.54 -7.11 -2.93
C TYR A 107 8.62 -7.80 -3.95
N LEU A 108 8.41 -7.18 -5.11
CA LEU A 108 7.48 -7.67 -6.11
C LEU A 108 7.92 -9.02 -6.70
N GLN A 109 9.19 -9.16 -7.05
CA GLN A 109 9.71 -10.37 -7.68
C GLN A 109 9.82 -11.54 -6.68
N TYR A 110 10.22 -11.30 -5.44
CA TYR A 110 10.28 -12.34 -4.41
C TYR A 110 8.89 -12.82 -4.00
N ARG A 111 7.90 -11.93 -3.92
CA ARG A 111 6.51 -12.34 -3.69
C ARG A 111 5.96 -13.18 -4.84
N LEU A 112 6.24 -12.76 -6.08
CA LEU A 112 5.85 -13.51 -7.28
C LEU A 112 6.48 -14.92 -7.29
N LEU A 113 7.75 -15.05 -6.90
CA LEU A 113 8.43 -16.33 -6.74
C LEU A 113 7.79 -17.17 -5.62
N ALA A 114 7.57 -16.61 -4.43
CA ALA A 114 6.95 -17.30 -3.30
C ALA A 114 5.58 -17.88 -3.67
N GLU A 115 4.68 -17.07 -4.22
CA GLU A 115 3.35 -17.55 -4.62
C GLU A 115 3.41 -18.59 -5.76
N SER A 116 4.40 -18.50 -6.65
CA SER A 116 4.62 -19.53 -7.69
C SER A 116 5.10 -20.86 -7.09
N LEU A 117 6.03 -20.82 -6.13
CA LEU A 117 6.50 -21.99 -5.39
C LEU A 117 5.38 -22.61 -4.55
N ARG A 118 4.50 -21.79 -3.98
CA ARG A 118 3.32 -22.26 -3.25
C ARG A 118 2.39 -23.08 -4.14
N VAL A 119 2.14 -22.64 -5.38
CA VAL A 119 1.36 -23.42 -6.35
C VAL A 119 2.11 -24.71 -6.73
N GLN A 120 3.43 -24.65 -6.93
CA GLN A 120 4.24 -25.83 -7.26
C GLN A 120 4.15 -26.88 -6.15
N TYR A 121 4.19 -26.45 -4.89
CA TYR A 121 4.03 -27.32 -3.73
C TYR A 121 2.67 -28.03 -3.74
N PHE A 122 1.56 -27.30 -3.95
CA PHE A 122 0.22 -27.91 -3.95
C PHE A 122 -0.05 -28.80 -5.17
N LEU A 123 0.47 -28.46 -6.34
CA LEU A 123 0.39 -29.33 -7.52
C LEU A 123 1.17 -30.64 -7.31
N SER A 124 2.38 -30.55 -6.75
CA SER A 124 3.20 -31.73 -6.43
C SER A 124 2.50 -32.60 -5.39
N LYS A 125 1.92 -31.99 -4.35
CA LYS A 125 1.12 -32.69 -3.31
C LYS A 125 -0.14 -33.38 -3.85
N ALA A 126 -0.74 -32.82 -4.89
CA ALA A 126 -1.87 -33.44 -5.61
C ALA A 126 -1.44 -34.56 -6.58
N GLY A 127 -0.14 -34.80 -6.73
CA GLY A 127 0.42 -35.77 -7.67
C GLY A 127 0.33 -35.32 -9.14
N ILE A 128 0.28 -34.01 -9.39
CA ILE A 128 0.19 -33.45 -10.74
C ILE A 128 1.60 -33.08 -11.22
N ASP A 129 2.09 -33.81 -12.22
CA ASP A 129 3.42 -33.63 -12.81
C ASP A 129 3.42 -32.47 -13.82
N LYS A 130 3.24 -31.24 -13.34
CA LYS A 130 3.41 -30.02 -14.13
C LYS A 130 4.30 -29.01 -13.41
N ASN A 131 5.23 -28.43 -14.16
CA ASN A 131 6.06 -27.34 -13.67
C ASN A 131 5.31 -25.99 -13.79
N VAL A 132 5.22 -25.26 -12.68
CA VAL A 132 4.60 -23.92 -12.60
C VAL A 132 5.25 -22.93 -13.54
N GLY A 133 6.57 -23.05 -13.73
CA GLY A 133 7.34 -22.24 -14.68
C GLY A 133 6.85 -22.33 -16.12
N ASP A 134 6.16 -23.42 -16.51
CA ASP A 134 5.63 -23.61 -17.85
C ASP A 134 4.18 -23.18 -18.00
N ILE A 135 3.35 -23.26 -16.96
CA ILE A 135 1.97 -22.75 -16.96
C ILE A 135 1.86 -21.24 -16.67
N MET A 136 2.94 -20.62 -16.21
CA MET A 136 2.97 -19.19 -15.90
C MET A 136 2.67 -18.31 -17.14
N PRO A 137 1.98 -17.16 -16.97
CA PRO A 137 1.70 -16.24 -18.07
C PRO A 137 2.94 -15.77 -18.82
N TRP A 138 2.81 -15.60 -20.15
CA TRP A 138 3.93 -15.22 -21.03
C TRP A 138 4.60 -13.90 -20.64
N PHE A 139 3.84 -12.89 -20.23
CA PHE A 139 4.39 -11.57 -19.92
C PHE A 139 5.32 -11.61 -18.70
N VAL A 140 5.03 -12.45 -17.70
CA VAL A 140 5.94 -12.66 -16.55
C VAL A 140 7.20 -13.39 -16.96
N LYS A 141 7.07 -14.44 -17.78
CA LYS A 141 8.23 -15.17 -18.31
C LYS A 141 9.20 -14.26 -19.06
N LYS A 142 8.67 -13.25 -19.76
CA LYS A 142 9.45 -12.24 -20.49
C LYS A 142 10.05 -11.19 -19.55
N ASP A 143 9.25 -10.69 -18.61
CA ASP A 143 9.66 -9.59 -17.72
C ASP A 143 10.61 -10.02 -16.60
N VAL A 144 10.51 -11.26 -16.14
CA VAL A 144 11.24 -11.79 -14.97
C VAL A 144 11.71 -13.23 -15.22
N PRO A 145 12.62 -13.44 -16.20
CA PRO A 145 13.00 -14.78 -16.65
C PRO A 145 13.66 -15.63 -15.55
N TRP A 146 14.38 -15.00 -14.62
CA TRP A 146 15.10 -15.67 -13.54
C TRP A 146 14.18 -16.47 -12.60
N ILE A 147 12.93 -16.04 -12.39
CA ILE A 147 11.96 -16.79 -11.57
C ILE A 147 11.69 -18.16 -12.19
N ARG A 148 11.59 -18.22 -13.52
CA ARG A 148 11.41 -19.49 -14.24
C ARG A 148 12.65 -20.38 -14.09
N GLU A 149 13.84 -19.80 -14.10
CA GLU A 149 15.09 -20.56 -13.90
C GLU A 149 15.11 -21.19 -12.50
N VAL A 150 14.77 -20.43 -11.47
CA VAL A 150 14.66 -20.92 -10.09
C VAL A 150 13.59 -22.01 -9.99
N LEU A 151 12.40 -21.82 -10.56
CA LEU A 151 11.34 -22.85 -10.56
C LEU A 151 11.73 -24.14 -11.31
N LYS A 152 12.66 -24.09 -12.25
CA LYS A 152 13.19 -25.29 -12.92
C LYS A 152 14.16 -26.08 -12.05
N THR A 153 14.81 -25.45 -11.07
CA THR A 153 15.68 -26.16 -10.11
C THR A 153 14.89 -27.06 -9.17
N VAL A 154 13.59 -26.81 -9.04
CA VAL A 154 12.68 -27.54 -8.16
C VAL A 154 11.64 -28.28 -9.04
N PRO A 155 11.96 -29.49 -9.53
CA PRO A 155 11.06 -30.22 -10.42
C PRO A 155 9.75 -30.59 -9.70
N PRO A 156 8.63 -30.73 -10.44
CA PRO A 156 7.42 -31.31 -9.90
C PRO A 156 7.72 -32.68 -9.29
N VAL A 157 7.31 -32.86 -8.04
CA VAL A 157 7.45 -34.16 -7.38
C VAL A 157 6.14 -34.91 -7.58
N ASN A 158 6.21 -36.05 -8.24
CA ASN A 158 5.12 -37.00 -8.24
C ASN A 158 5.17 -37.81 -6.94
N THR A 159 4.39 -37.38 -5.95
CA THR A 159 4.13 -38.21 -4.78
C THR A 159 3.21 -39.36 -5.19
N ASN A 160 3.69 -40.61 -5.02
CA ASN A 160 2.91 -41.82 -5.30
C ASN A 160 1.56 -41.89 -4.56
N GLU A 161 1.41 -41.09 -3.48
CA GLU A 161 0.15 -40.89 -2.77
C GLU A 161 -0.44 -39.53 -3.12
N LYS A 162 -1.52 -39.51 -3.92
CA LYS A 162 -2.32 -38.29 -4.12
C LYS A 162 -2.95 -37.89 -2.79
N ARG A 163 -2.57 -36.73 -2.26
CA ARG A 163 -3.17 -36.19 -1.04
C ARG A 163 -4.23 -35.15 -1.40
N HIS A 164 -5.39 -35.25 -0.76
CA HIS A 164 -6.47 -34.27 -0.92
C HIS A 164 -6.00 -32.86 -0.55
N ILE A 165 -6.00 -31.94 -1.52
CA ILE A 165 -5.57 -30.55 -1.32
C ILE A 165 -6.73 -29.61 -0.98
N ILE A 166 -7.98 -30.07 -1.04
CA ILE A 166 -9.16 -29.25 -0.76
C ILE A 166 -9.08 -28.50 0.58
N ASN A 167 -8.61 -29.18 1.63
CA ASN A 167 -8.57 -28.62 2.98
C ASN A 167 -7.42 -27.62 3.16
N CYS A 168 -6.23 -27.94 2.65
CA CYS A 168 -5.03 -27.15 2.90
C CYS A 168 -4.77 -26.04 1.86
N TRP A 169 -5.36 -26.15 0.66
CA TRP A 169 -5.21 -25.14 -0.38
C TRP A 169 -6.52 -24.45 -0.69
N ILE A 170 -7.52 -25.15 -1.23
CA ILE A 170 -8.74 -24.53 -1.78
C ILE A 170 -9.53 -23.78 -0.68
N ARG A 171 -9.84 -24.46 0.43
CA ARG A 171 -10.57 -23.86 1.56
C ARG A 171 -9.80 -22.76 2.24
N ASP A 172 -8.49 -22.94 2.41
CA ASP A 172 -7.64 -21.94 3.08
C ASP A 172 -7.47 -20.68 2.22
N GLN A 173 -7.34 -20.83 0.89
CA GLN A 173 -7.33 -19.71 -0.06
C GLN A 173 -8.67 -18.98 -0.08
N MET A 174 -9.78 -19.71 -0.10
CA MET A 174 -11.12 -19.11 -0.02
C MET A 174 -11.27 -18.29 1.27
N LYS A 175 -10.94 -18.86 2.43
CA LYS A 175 -10.99 -18.16 3.72
C LYS A 175 -10.08 -16.94 3.76
N TYR A 176 -8.87 -17.05 3.19
CA TYR A 176 -7.94 -15.93 3.09
C TYR A 176 -8.56 -14.76 2.30
N HIS A 177 -9.09 -15.02 1.10
CA HIS A 177 -9.69 -13.98 0.27
C HIS A 177 -10.97 -13.41 0.88
N GLN A 178 -11.82 -14.21 1.51
CA GLN A 178 -12.99 -13.70 2.24
C GLN A 178 -12.59 -12.78 3.40
N LYS A 179 -11.58 -13.16 4.18
CA LYS A 179 -11.05 -12.34 5.27
C LYS A 179 -10.41 -11.06 4.76
N ALA A 180 -9.64 -11.15 3.67
CA ALA A 180 -9.01 -10.00 3.02
C ALA A 180 -10.07 -9.04 2.45
N LEU A 181 -11.11 -9.57 1.79
CA LEU A 181 -12.24 -8.80 1.28
C LEU A 181 -12.93 -8.01 2.39
N ASN A 182 -13.24 -8.65 3.52
CA ASN A 182 -13.88 -7.99 4.66
C ASN A 182 -12.99 -6.87 5.22
N ARG A 183 -11.69 -7.14 5.41
CA ARG A 183 -10.72 -6.15 5.90
C ARG A 183 -10.62 -4.94 4.96
N THR A 184 -10.42 -5.16 3.66
CA THR A 184 -10.27 -4.10 2.66
C THR A 184 -11.57 -3.31 2.47
N THR A 185 -12.72 -3.95 2.59
CA THR A 185 -14.03 -3.28 2.56
C THR A 185 -14.23 -2.35 3.76
N ILE A 186 -13.90 -2.82 4.97
CA ILE A 186 -13.94 -2.00 6.19
C ILE A 186 -12.97 -0.82 6.06
N GLN A 187 -11.76 -1.06 5.55
CA GLN A 187 -10.75 -0.01 5.31
C GLN A 187 -11.30 1.05 4.34
N LYS A 188 -11.84 0.65 3.19
CA LYS A 188 -12.45 1.58 2.22
C LYS A 188 -13.57 2.44 2.84
N GLN A 189 -14.39 1.86 3.71
CA GLN A 189 -15.43 2.60 4.42
C GLN A 189 -14.87 3.58 5.45
N ARG A 190 -13.80 3.21 6.16
CA ARG A 190 -13.08 4.11 7.08
C ARG A 190 -12.45 5.27 6.33
N ASP A 191 -11.75 5.00 5.24
CA ASP A 191 -11.08 6.02 4.42
C ASP A 191 -12.09 7.01 3.83
N LYS A 192 -13.25 6.51 3.37
CA LYS A 192 -14.36 7.37 2.91
C LYS A 192 -14.90 8.26 4.02
N ARG A 193 -15.03 7.73 5.26
CA ARG A 193 -15.47 8.53 6.42
C ARG A 193 -14.44 9.58 6.82
N ILE A 194 -13.16 9.22 6.84
CA ILE A 194 -12.06 10.14 7.16
C ILE A 194 -12.00 11.25 6.11
N SER A 195 -11.99 10.91 4.83
CA SER A 195 -11.97 11.89 3.72
C SER A 195 -13.14 12.87 3.80
N ARG A 196 -14.37 12.40 4.12
CA ARG A 196 -15.52 13.29 4.34
C ARG A 196 -15.37 14.19 5.56
N ARG A 197 -14.88 13.66 6.69
CA ARG A 197 -14.64 14.45 7.90
C ARG A 197 -13.59 15.54 7.66
N VAL A 198 -12.47 15.21 7.02
CA VAL A 198 -11.42 16.17 6.67
C VAL A 198 -11.95 17.27 5.75
N LEU A 199 -12.78 16.92 4.76
CA LEU A 199 -13.44 17.90 3.90
C LEU A 199 -14.35 18.84 4.70
N TYR A 200 -15.20 18.31 5.59
CA TYR A 200 -16.09 19.15 6.40
C TYR A 200 -15.34 20.05 7.38
N ILE A 201 -14.29 19.54 8.02
CA ILE A 201 -13.46 20.35 8.92
C ILE A 201 -12.78 21.46 8.13
N THR A 202 -12.21 21.16 6.96
CA THR A 202 -11.57 22.17 6.10
C THR A 202 -12.57 23.25 5.69
N LEU A 203 -13.76 22.87 5.24
CA LEU A 203 -14.82 23.83 4.89
C LEU A 203 -15.21 24.71 6.10
N ALA A 204 -15.34 24.11 7.29
CA ALA A 204 -15.63 24.86 8.51
C ALA A 204 -14.50 25.84 8.86
N THR A 205 -13.22 25.44 8.71
CA THR A 205 -12.07 26.34 8.91
C THR A 205 -12.10 27.52 7.94
N TYR A 206 -12.44 27.31 6.66
CA TYR A 206 -12.61 28.39 5.69
C TYR A 206 -13.74 29.35 6.08
N ILE A 207 -14.87 28.82 6.56
CA ILE A 207 -15.99 29.65 7.03
C ILE A 207 -15.57 30.49 8.26
N ILE A 208 -14.86 29.89 9.22
CA ILE A 208 -14.35 30.60 10.40
C ILE A 208 -13.40 31.73 9.98
N ALA A 209 -12.47 31.45 9.05
CA ALA A 209 -11.55 32.47 8.55
C ALA A 209 -12.28 33.61 7.81
N LEU A 210 -13.31 33.29 7.02
CA LEU A 210 -14.15 34.29 6.36
C LEU A 210 -14.89 35.17 7.38
N LEU A 211 -15.50 34.57 8.40
CA LEU A 211 -16.19 35.31 9.46
C LEU A 211 -15.22 36.20 10.25
N PHE A 212 -13.99 35.73 10.48
CA PHE A 212 -12.94 36.51 11.10
C PHE A 212 -12.55 37.74 10.25
N GLU A 213 -12.32 37.58 8.95
CA GLU A 213 -12.00 38.72 8.08
C GLU A 213 -13.17 39.71 7.96
N ILE A 214 -14.42 39.23 7.93
CA ILE A 214 -15.60 40.11 7.99
C ILE A 214 -15.63 40.88 9.31
N TYR A 215 -15.33 40.23 10.44
CA TYR A 215 -15.25 40.90 11.74
C TYR A 215 -14.16 41.96 11.77
N VAL A 216 -12.94 41.64 11.31
CA VAL A 216 -11.82 42.59 11.25
C VAL A 216 -12.12 43.76 10.32
N PHE A 217 -12.74 43.51 9.15
CA PHE A 217 -13.17 44.57 8.24
C PHE A 217 -14.29 45.43 8.82
N ALA A 218 -15.19 44.84 9.61
CA ALA A 218 -16.31 45.54 10.25
C ALA A 218 -15.90 46.27 11.54
N THR A 219 -14.80 45.90 12.21
CA THR A 219 -14.25 46.67 13.32
C THR A 219 -13.69 47.99 12.79
N PRO A 220 -14.13 49.15 13.32
CA PRO A 220 -13.95 50.42 12.63
C PRO A 220 -12.52 50.95 12.80
N GLY A 221 -11.73 50.88 11.73
CA GLY A 221 -10.80 51.94 11.38
C GLY A 221 -11.56 53.00 10.59
N GLU A 222 -12.15 53.98 11.29
CA GLU A 222 -12.76 55.20 10.72
C GLU A 222 -13.94 55.08 9.72
N ILE A 223 -14.56 53.91 9.48
CA ILE A 223 -15.71 53.82 8.56
C ILE A 223 -17.04 53.59 9.28
N HIS A 224 -17.95 54.54 9.08
CA HIS A 224 -19.27 54.68 9.69
C HIS A 224 -20.27 53.65 9.11
N TYR A 225 -20.47 52.50 9.77
CA TYR A 225 -21.51 51.52 9.39
C TYR A 225 -22.58 51.36 10.48
N ASN A 226 -23.77 51.92 10.22
CA ASN A 226 -24.92 51.93 11.15
C ASN A 226 -25.63 50.57 11.30
N LEU A 227 -25.33 49.56 10.47
CA LEU A 227 -26.10 48.30 10.46
C LEU A 227 -25.58 47.26 11.48
N LEU A 228 -24.27 47.21 11.72
CA LEU A 228 -23.64 46.23 12.63
C LEU A 228 -23.12 46.84 13.94
N ALA A 229 -23.23 48.16 14.10
CA ALA A 229 -22.78 48.92 15.27
C ALA A 229 -23.27 48.37 16.63
N PRO A 230 -24.55 47.97 16.83
CA PRO A 230 -24.99 47.48 18.15
C PRO A 230 -24.39 46.12 18.52
N VAL A 231 -24.15 45.24 17.54
CA VAL A 231 -23.54 43.92 17.73
C VAL A 231 -22.03 44.06 17.99
N LEU A 232 -21.35 44.93 17.24
CA LEU A 232 -19.92 45.19 17.43
C LEU A 232 -19.63 45.87 18.78
N LYS A 233 -20.52 46.77 19.23
CA LYS A 233 -20.44 47.38 20.57
C LYS A 233 -20.59 46.35 21.68
N THR A 234 -21.53 45.41 21.57
CA THR A 234 -21.69 44.35 22.58
C THR A 234 -20.49 43.41 22.66
N LEU A 235 -19.86 43.10 21.52
CA LEU A 235 -18.63 42.31 21.49
C LEU A 235 -17.44 43.06 22.10
N ASN A 236 -17.34 44.38 21.86
CA ASN A 236 -16.34 45.23 22.48
C ASN A 236 -16.51 45.33 24.01
N ASP A 237 -17.75 45.49 24.47
CA ASP A 237 -18.10 45.56 25.90
C ASP A 237 -17.79 44.24 26.65
N TRP A 238 -17.72 43.12 25.93
CA TRP A 238 -17.29 41.80 26.46
C TRP A 238 -15.77 41.60 26.45
N GLY A 239 -14.99 42.61 26.05
CA GLY A 239 -13.53 42.55 26.01
C GLY A 239 -12.97 41.69 24.87
N ILE A 240 -13.74 41.46 23.81
CA ILE A 240 -13.36 40.60 22.67
C ILE A 240 -12.57 41.41 21.60
N MET A 241 -12.42 42.73 21.78
CA MET A 241 -11.70 43.57 20.82
C MET A 241 -10.20 43.26 20.85
N LEU A 242 -9.73 42.63 19.78
CA LEU A 242 -8.34 42.27 19.59
C LEU A 242 -7.53 43.53 19.28
N SER A 243 -6.37 43.67 19.92
CA SER A 243 -5.39 44.69 19.51
C SER A 243 -4.88 44.40 18.09
N TYR A 244 -4.42 45.44 17.38
CA TYR A 244 -3.89 45.32 16.02
C TYR A 244 -2.77 44.26 15.89
N SER A 245 -1.92 44.13 16.91
CA SER A 245 -0.89 43.07 16.96
C SER A 245 -1.49 41.67 17.10
N GLN A 246 -2.60 41.52 17.85
CA GLN A 246 -3.29 40.24 17.99
C GLN A 246 -4.06 39.85 16.72
N THR A 247 -4.63 40.81 15.99
CA THR A 247 -5.33 40.53 14.72
C THR A 247 -4.39 40.00 13.65
N GLU A 248 -3.20 40.58 13.49
CA GLU A 248 -2.21 40.10 12.53
C GLU A 248 -1.66 38.72 12.92
N MET A 249 -1.38 38.49 14.20
CA MET A 249 -0.97 37.17 14.69
C MET A 249 -2.05 36.10 14.44
N ILE A 250 -3.31 36.40 14.71
CA ILE A 250 -4.43 35.46 14.46
C ILE A 250 -4.61 35.21 12.97
N ARG A 251 -4.47 36.23 12.12
CA ARG A 251 -4.52 36.09 10.66
C ARG A 251 -3.41 35.17 10.15
N ALA A 252 -2.17 35.34 10.61
CA ALA A 252 -1.06 34.46 10.26
C ALA A 252 -1.32 33.01 10.68
N ILE A 253 -1.80 32.78 11.90
CA ILE A 253 -2.18 31.45 12.39
C ILE A 253 -3.29 30.83 11.52
N LEU A 254 -4.34 31.59 11.19
CA LEU A 254 -5.45 31.12 10.35
C LEU A 254 -4.95 30.71 8.96
N LYS A 255 -4.08 31.48 8.33
CA LYS A 255 -3.49 31.15 7.02
C LYS A 255 -2.65 29.87 7.07
N ILE A 256 -1.82 29.69 8.11
CA ILE A 256 -1.04 28.47 8.31
C ILE A 256 -1.98 27.25 8.47
N ILE A 257 -3.04 27.38 9.27
CA ILE A 257 -4.04 26.32 9.45
C ILE A 257 -4.73 26.02 8.12
N LEU A 258 -5.18 27.03 7.37
CA LEU A 258 -5.83 26.85 6.07
C LEU A 258 -4.92 26.17 5.04
N GLY A 259 -3.66 26.59 4.95
CA GLY A 259 -2.66 25.97 4.08
C GLY A 259 -2.44 24.50 4.44
N THR A 260 -2.28 24.21 5.73
CA THR A 260 -2.09 22.83 6.23
C THR A 260 -3.32 21.96 5.99
N MET A 261 -4.53 22.48 6.24
CA MET A 261 -5.78 21.75 6.05
C MET A 261 -6.08 21.49 4.56
N SER A 262 -5.71 22.42 3.69
CA SER A 262 -5.80 22.26 2.23
C SER A 262 -4.85 21.17 1.74
N ALA A 263 -3.59 21.21 2.19
CA ALA A 263 -2.62 20.16 1.90
C ALA A 263 -3.13 18.79 2.42
N ALA A 264 -3.57 18.70 3.67
CA ALA A 264 -4.10 17.46 4.24
C ALA A 264 -5.34 16.95 3.49
N THR A 265 -6.24 17.83 3.04
CA THR A 265 -7.42 17.46 2.25
C THR A 265 -7.01 16.94 0.87
N LEU A 266 -6.07 17.60 0.21
CA LEU A 266 -5.54 17.15 -1.07
C LEU A 266 -4.83 15.80 -0.94
N PHE A 267 -3.92 15.65 0.03
CA PHE A 267 -3.24 14.39 0.32
C PHE A 267 -4.25 13.29 0.66
N THR A 268 -5.24 13.53 1.51
CA THR A 268 -6.25 12.50 1.83
C THR A 268 -7.21 12.22 0.67
N GLY A 269 -7.43 13.19 -0.20
CA GLY A 269 -8.26 13.06 -1.40
C GLY A 269 -7.57 12.31 -2.54
N SER A 270 -6.27 12.56 -2.76
CA SER A 270 -5.46 12.04 -3.86
C SER A 270 -4.65 10.80 -3.50
N TYR A 271 -4.08 10.73 -2.29
CA TYR A 271 -3.12 9.69 -1.89
C TYR A 271 -3.77 8.46 -1.26
N TYR A 272 -4.94 8.60 -0.60
CA TYR A 272 -5.70 7.43 -0.16
C TYR A 272 -6.34 6.76 -1.37
N GLY A 273 -5.55 5.92 -2.05
CA GLY A 273 -5.80 4.89 -3.05
C GLY A 273 -7.23 4.45 -3.33
N LYS A 274 -8.17 5.36 -3.59
CA LYS A 274 -9.58 5.01 -3.86
C LYS A 274 -9.67 4.09 -5.07
N MET A 275 -8.75 4.23 -6.02
CA MET A 275 -8.68 3.44 -7.25
C MET A 275 -8.00 2.08 -7.04
N SER A 276 -6.96 1.98 -6.19
CA SER A 276 -6.28 0.71 -5.91
C SER A 276 -7.07 -0.18 -4.96
N LEU A 277 -7.74 0.40 -3.94
CA LEU A 277 -8.58 -0.34 -3.01
C LEU A 277 -9.82 -0.94 -3.69
N SER A 278 -10.45 -0.24 -4.64
CA SER A 278 -11.60 -0.80 -5.35
C SER A 278 -11.24 -2.00 -6.21
N LEU A 279 -10.11 -1.94 -6.91
CA LEU A 279 -9.62 -3.06 -7.72
C LEU A 279 -9.27 -4.25 -6.82
N THR A 280 -8.53 -4.00 -5.74
CA THR A 280 -8.17 -5.05 -4.76
C THR A 280 -9.38 -5.75 -4.15
N ILE A 281 -10.45 -5.00 -3.84
CA ILE A 281 -11.72 -5.57 -3.34
C ILE A 281 -12.34 -6.50 -4.40
N GLU A 282 -12.38 -6.06 -5.66
CA GLU A 282 -12.97 -6.84 -6.74
C GLU A 282 -12.14 -8.10 -7.03
N ASP A 283 -10.81 -8.00 -7.00
CA ASP A 283 -9.91 -9.15 -7.16
C ASP A 283 -10.13 -10.19 -6.05
N HIS A 284 -10.17 -9.76 -4.77
CA HIS A 284 -10.45 -10.68 -3.65
C HIS A 284 -11.85 -11.30 -3.74
N ARG A 285 -12.86 -10.54 -4.18
CA ARG A 285 -14.20 -11.06 -4.41
C ARG A 285 -14.19 -12.12 -5.52
N ARG A 286 -13.56 -11.84 -6.66
CA ARG A 286 -13.46 -12.77 -7.79
C ARG A 286 -12.77 -14.06 -7.37
N MET A 287 -11.64 -13.97 -6.67
CA MET A 287 -10.90 -15.15 -6.20
C MET A 287 -11.69 -15.95 -5.17
N ALA A 288 -12.38 -15.29 -4.22
CA ALA A 288 -13.24 -15.99 -3.26
C ALA A 288 -14.36 -16.77 -3.97
N MET A 289 -15.03 -16.16 -4.95
CA MET A 289 -16.08 -16.83 -5.74
C MET A 289 -15.53 -17.98 -6.60
N LEU A 290 -14.32 -17.83 -7.15
CA LEU A 290 -13.66 -18.88 -7.92
C LEU A 290 -13.40 -20.13 -7.07
N TYR A 291 -12.82 -19.95 -5.88
CA TYR A 291 -12.54 -21.06 -4.96
C TYR A 291 -13.81 -21.68 -4.39
N GLU A 292 -14.83 -20.88 -4.07
CA GLU A 292 -16.14 -21.36 -3.64
C GLU A 292 -16.80 -22.24 -4.72
N LYS A 293 -16.76 -21.79 -5.98
CA LYS A 293 -17.29 -22.55 -7.12
C LYS A 293 -16.52 -23.86 -7.31
N ALA A 294 -15.20 -23.86 -7.12
CA ALA A 294 -14.40 -25.07 -7.22
C ALA A 294 -14.66 -26.05 -6.07
N GLU A 295 -14.78 -25.56 -4.83
CA GLU A 295 -15.18 -26.39 -3.69
C GLU A 295 -16.53 -27.05 -3.94
N ASN A 296 -17.53 -26.28 -4.39
CA ASN A 296 -18.86 -26.81 -4.68
C ASN A 296 -18.82 -27.91 -5.76
N LYS A 297 -18.00 -27.76 -6.80
CA LYS A 297 -17.81 -28.79 -7.83
C LYS A 297 -17.19 -30.07 -7.27
N ILE A 298 -16.17 -29.95 -6.41
CA ILE A 298 -15.53 -31.11 -5.79
C ILE A 298 -16.52 -31.85 -4.89
N VAL A 299 -17.29 -31.12 -4.09
CA VAL A 299 -18.32 -31.70 -3.22
C VAL A 299 -19.42 -32.39 -4.03
N GLN A 300 -19.87 -31.79 -5.14
CA GLN A 300 -20.87 -32.39 -6.04
C GLN A 300 -20.38 -33.69 -6.70
N ASN A 301 -19.08 -33.78 -6.99
CA ASN A 301 -18.45 -34.98 -7.54
C ASN A 301 -18.03 -36.00 -6.48
N GLY A 302 -18.69 -36.02 -5.31
CA GLY A 302 -18.41 -37.01 -4.26
C GLY A 302 -17.06 -36.82 -3.54
N GLY A 303 -16.45 -35.63 -3.64
CA GLY A 303 -15.15 -35.34 -3.05
C GLY A 303 -13.95 -35.69 -3.94
N GLU A 304 -14.20 -36.12 -5.17
CA GLU A 304 -13.13 -36.43 -6.12
C GLU A 304 -12.51 -35.14 -6.70
N GLU A 305 -11.20 -35.01 -6.51
CA GLU A 305 -10.42 -33.87 -6.97
C GLU A 305 -9.99 -34.10 -8.43
N ASN A 306 -10.67 -33.42 -9.37
CA ASN A 306 -10.32 -33.48 -10.78
C ASN A 306 -9.03 -32.68 -11.06
N GLU A 307 -8.05 -33.33 -11.68
CA GLU A 307 -6.78 -32.72 -12.11
C GLU A 307 -6.99 -31.48 -12.98
N ASP A 308 -7.93 -31.51 -13.94
CA ASP A 308 -8.23 -30.37 -14.81
C ASP A 308 -8.74 -29.16 -14.02
N LEU A 309 -9.51 -29.41 -12.96
CA LEU A 309 -10.02 -28.36 -12.08
C LEU A 309 -8.87 -27.75 -11.26
N ILE A 310 -7.99 -28.58 -10.70
CA ILE A 310 -6.83 -28.14 -9.93
C ILE A 310 -5.88 -27.33 -10.82
N LEU A 311 -5.61 -27.79 -12.04
CA LEU A 311 -4.77 -27.10 -13.01
C LEU A 311 -5.39 -25.77 -13.46
N SER A 312 -6.71 -25.74 -13.69
CA SER A 312 -7.41 -24.51 -14.01
C SER A 312 -7.32 -23.49 -12.86
N LEU A 313 -7.48 -23.93 -11.61
CA LEU A 313 -7.30 -23.07 -10.43
C LEU A 313 -5.87 -22.54 -10.31
N ALA A 314 -4.87 -23.40 -10.51
CA ALA A 314 -3.46 -23.00 -10.49
C ALA A 314 -3.17 -21.94 -11.55
N HIS A 315 -3.70 -22.13 -12.77
CA HIS A 315 -3.54 -21.18 -13.85
C HIS A 315 -4.18 -19.83 -13.55
N GLU A 316 -5.43 -19.80 -13.07
CA GLU A 316 -6.12 -18.56 -12.69
C GLU A 316 -5.41 -17.83 -11.53
N PHE A 317 -4.92 -18.58 -10.54
CA PHE A 317 -4.15 -18.00 -9.45
C PHE A 317 -2.85 -17.35 -9.94
N LEU A 318 -2.11 -18.02 -10.83
CA LEU A 318 -0.89 -17.46 -11.42
C LEU A 318 -1.19 -16.23 -12.28
N ILE A 319 -2.31 -16.20 -13.01
CA ILE A 319 -2.76 -15.01 -13.75
C ILE A 319 -3.03 -13.85 -12.82
N GLU A 320 -3.78 -14.07 -11.72
CA GLU A 320 -4.11 -13.02 -10.77
C GLU A 320 -2.86 -12.44 -10.11
N ASN A 321 -1.96 -13.30 -9.61
CA ASN A 321 -0.70 -12.89 -9.02
C ASN A 321 0.21 -12.14 -10.03
N SER A 322 0.26 -12.61 -11.27
CA SER A 322 1.01 -11.97 -12.34
C SER A 322 0.43 -10.60 -12.72
N THR A 323 -0.90 -10.48 -12.75
CA THR A 323 -1.60 -9.22 -13.01
C THR A 323 -1.35 -8.22 -11.89
N TRP A 324 -1.38 -8.69 -10.64
CA TRP A 324 -1.00 -7.89 -9.47
C TRP A 324 0.44 -7.37 -9.58
N TYR A 325 1.39 -8.22 -9.96
CA TYR A 325 2.79 -7.82 -10.20
C TYR A 325 2.88 -6.70 -11.25
N ALA A 326 2.25 -6.88 -12.41
CA ALA A 326 2.25 -5.89 -13.49
C ALA A 326 1.63 -4.56 -13.05
N TYR A 327 0.54 -4.61 -12.27
CA TYR A 327 -0.12 -3.44 -11.72
C TYR A 327 0.79 -2.68 -10.74
N GLN A 328 1.43 -3.38 -9.80
CA GLN A 328 2.30 -2.75 -8.81
C GLN A 328 3.58 -2.17 -9.43
N LYS A 329 4.13 -2.85 -10.45
CA LYS A 329 5.27 -2.36 -11.22
C LYS A 329 4.91 -1.05 -11.95
N LYS A 330 3.72 -0.99 -12.57
CA LYS A 330 3.25 0.22 -13.28
C LYS A 330 2.96 1.39 -12.34
N ASN A 331 2.48 1.13 -11.12
CA ASN A 331 2.15 2.16 -10.14
C ASN A 331 3.31 2.47 -9.18
N GLN A 332 4.55 2.15 -9.57
CA GLN A 332 5.70 2.59 -8.80
C GLN A 332 5.72 4.13 -8.78
N PRO A 333 5.76 4.78 -7.60
CA PRO A 333 5.87 6.23 -7.54
C PRO A 333 7.23 6.64 -8.12
N SER A 334 7.23 7.13 -9.36
CA SER A 334 8.39 7.75 -9.97
C SER A 334 8.47 9.21 -9.53
N LEU A 335 9.54 9.56 -8.82
CA LEU A 335 9.89 10.96 -8.51
C LEU A 335 10.73 11.60 -9.63
N THR A 336 11.01 10.85 -10.69
CA THR A 336 11.61 11.37 -11.91
C THR A 336 10.55 12.17 -12.66
N PHE A 337 10.70 13.49 -12.60
CA PHE A 337 10.10 14.38 -13.59
C PHE A 337 10.82 14.08 -14.91
N GLU A 338 10.21 13.27 -15.78
CA GLU A 338 10.64 13.15 -17.19
C GLU A 338 10.19 14.38 -17.98
#